data_AF-A0A7C2IKX8-F1
#
_entry.id   AF-A0A7C2IKX8-F1
#
_cell.length_a   1.000
_cell.length_b   1.000
_cell.length_c   1.000
_cell.angle_alpha   90.00
_cell.angle_beta   90.00
_cell.angle_gamma   90.00
#
_symmetry.space_group_name_H-M   'P 1'
#
loop_
_entity.id
_entity.type
_entity.pdbx_description
1 polymer ?
#
loop_
_entity_poly.entity_id
_entity_poly.type
_entity_poly.pdbx_seq_one_letter_code
_entity_poly.pdbx_strand_id
1 'polypeptide(L)'
;MGITRNADNTSGDAPPAHLFWGKTPEKDEEGQCENLYHPLIFHMLDVASVAGLLWDNCFPATMKDRLRLSLGKRAREIAIFFAGAHDIGKASPAFQKKQPEIAKLLSSRGFRFSSYDIPQPHGFISVHALREFFKDGDTVSLLSRISGAHHGVFPRSENLKMRQASLGGEQWTKARIGLLRDIEVALDMDMKSCVQTIGEIKDPAVVPVLAGFISVVDWIASSQRYFPCETVPGSTVPPLDDYRKESEARARGSLESLGWIPAIAMPGEADFSSLFPDLTPNDLQRKVVELTDKKGSPYLMIIEAPMGSGKTEAALFAADREMCRKSAQGMYVAMPTQATSNAMFRRVMDDYLKTRGIQNVNLLLVHSDAMLALGDTVREGELLDFRPSSTEENGDEQGDAQVQSWFTARKRPLLAPLGVGTVDQSLMSVLQTRHWFVRLFGLAGKVVVFDEVGAGWGCLDRFS
;
A
#
# COMPACT_ATOMS: atom_id res chain seq x y z
N MET A 1 4.03 -28.21 -23.88
CA MET A 1 3.47 -28.07 -25.25
C MET A 1 3.30 -26.59 -25.51
N GLY A 2 3.95 -26.09 -26.57
CA GLY A 2 4.19 -24.67 -26.78
C GLY A 2 2.92 -23.84 -26.90
N ILE A 3 2.88 -22.73 -26.16
CA ILE A 3 1.88 -21.68 -26.33
C ILE A 3 2.24 -20.97 -27.65
N THR A 4 1.43 -21.23 -28.67
CA THR A 4 1.50 -20.57 -29.96
C THR A 4 1.27 -19.07 -29.78
N ARG A 5 2.29 -18.25 -30.12
CA ARG A 5 2.10 -16.83 -30.44
C ARG A 5 0.99 -16.75 -31.49
N ASN A 6 -0.15 -16.15 -31.16
CA ASN A 6 -1.10 -15.74 -32.19
C ASN A 6 -0.40 -14.70 -33.06
N ALA A 7 0.01 -15.15 -34.24
CA ALA A 7 0.57 -14.34 -35.30
C ALA A 7 -0.56 -13.54 -35.94
N ASP A 8 -0.85 -12.36 -35.39
CA ASP A 8 -1.65 -11.32 -36.06
C ASP A 8 -1.06 -9.91 -35.84
N ASN A 9 0.21 -9.82 -35.44
CA ASN A 9 0.94 -8.55 -35.31
C ASN A 9 1.95 -8.41 -36.46
N THR A 10 1.46 -8.07 -37.65
CA THR A 10 2.26 -7.84 -38.87
C THR A 10 2.76 -6.39 -39.01
N SER A 11 2.70 -5.58 -37.96
CA SER A 11 3.44 -4.32 -37.84
C SER A 11 4.31 -4.42 -36.59
N GLY A 12 5.58 -4.05 -36.67
CA GLY A 12 6.49 -3.98 -35.52
C GLY A 12 6.11 -2.91 -34.49
N ASP A 13 4.85 -2.48 -34.47
CA ASP A 13 4.28 -1.48 -33.59
C ASP A 13 3.66 -2.15 -32.36
N ALA A 14 3.81 -1.51 -31.20
CA ALA A 14 3.16 -1.94 -29.97
C ALA A 14 1.63 -2.05 -30.12
N PRO A 15 0.97 -3.03 -29.47
CA PRO A 15 -0.49 -3.14 -29.44
C PRO A 15 -1.16 -1.79 -29.14
N PRO A 16 -2.26 -1.42 -29.80
CA PRO A 16 -2.96 -0.15 -29.55
C PRO A 16 -3.35 0.09 -28.09
N ALA A 17 -3.53 -0.98 -27.30
CA ALA A 17 -3.84 -0.89 -25.88
C ALA A 17 -2.68 -0.33 -25.03
N HIS A 18 -1.43 -0.39 -25.52
CA HIS A 18 -0.26 0.20 -24.86
C HIS A 18 -0.27 1.74 -24.93
N LEU A 19 -1.13 2.32 -25.78
CA LEU A 19 -1.35 3.77 -25.86
C LEU A 19 -2.32 4.28 -24.78
N PHE A 20 -3.03 3.41 -24.06
CA PHE A 20 -3.89 3.87 -22.98
C PHE A 20 -3.06 4.60 -21.92
N TRP A 21 -3.56 5.72 -21.43
CA TRP A 21 -2.88 6.46 -20.38
C TRP A 21 -3.31 5.96 -18.99
N GLY A 22 -2.33 5.89 -18.10
CA GLY A 22 -2.51 5.65 -16.68
C GLY A 22 -2.35 6.92 -15.85
N LYS A 23 -1.41 7.80 -16.24
CA LYS A 23 -1.14 9.11 -15.61
C LYS A 23 -0.83 10.18 -16.66
N THR A 24 -1.01 11.44 -16.27
CA THR A 24 -0.59 12.63 -17.02
C THR A 24 0.23 13.53 -16.09
N PRO A 25 1.14 14.36 -16.61
CA PRO A 25 1.90 15.32 -15.82
C PRO A 25 1.02 16.16 -14.90
N GLU A 26 1.54 16.53 -13.74
CA GLU A 26 0.92 17.55 -12.91
C GLU A 26 0.88 18.89 -13.67
N LYS A 27 -0.09 19.74 -13.35
CA LYS A 27 -0.11 21.11 -13.87
C LYS A 27 1.01 21.89 -13.18
N ASP A 28 1.78 22.64 -13.94
CA ASP A 28 2.74 23.60 -13.39
C ASP A 28 2.03 24.76 -12.67
N GLU A 29 2.81 25.66 -12.06
CA GLU A 29 2.29 26.83 -11.34
C GLU A 29 1.44 27.77 -12.22
N GLU A 30 1.60 27.67 -13.54
CA GLU A 30 0.90 28.44 -14.55
C GLU A 30 -0.33 27.69 -15.11
N GLY A 31 -0.59 26.47 -14.62
CA GLY A 31 -1.70 25.62 -15.00
C GLY A 31 -1.48 24.84 -16.30
N GLN A 32 -0.28 24.85 -16.86
CA GLN A 32 0.08 24.11 -18.08
C GLN A 32 0.55 22.70 -17.73
N CYS A 33 0.23 21.74 -18.59
CA CYS A 33 0.80 20.39 -18.52
C CYS A 33 1.65 20.17 -19.76
N GLU A 34 2.84 19.61 -19.58
CA GLU A 34 3.57 19.02 -20.69
C GLU A 34 2.68 17.98 -21.39
N ASN A 35 2.75 17.94 -22.72
CA ASN A 35 1.99 16.97 -23.52
C ASN A 35 2.67 15.59 -23.50
N LEU A 36 2.89 15.07 -22.29
CA LEU A 36 3.42 13.75 -22.01
C LEU A 36 2.36 12.93 -21.27
N TYR A 37 2.55 11.62 -21.21
CA TYR A 37 1.73 10.75 -20.38
C TYR A 37 2.55 9.55 -19.90
N HIS A 38 2.02 8.88 -18.90
CA HIS A 38 2.50 7.57 -18.50
C HIS A 38 1.54 6.49 -19.01
N PRO A 39 1.98 5.58 -19.89
CA PRO A 39 1.18 4.45 -20.34
C PRO A 39 0.61 3.63 -19.18
N LEU A 40 -0.63 3.18 -19.32
CA LEU A 40 -1.31 2.37 -18.32
C LEU A 40 -0.52 1.10 -18.03
N ILE A 41 -0.05 0.41 -19.07
CA ILE A 41 0.76 -0.81 -18.93
C ILE A 41 2.05 -0.56 -18.14
N PHE A 42 2.64 0.63 -18.28
CA PHE A 42 3.84 1.02 -17.53
C PHE A 42 3.54 1.25 -16.06
N HIS A 43 2.48 2.00 -15.73
CA HIS A 43 2.02 2.15 -14.36
C HIS A 43 1.73 0.79 -13.71
N MET A 44 1.07 -0.11 -14.43
CA MET A 44 0.77 -1.45 -13.93
C MET A 44 2.04 -2.27 -13.64
N LEU A 45 3.08 -2.15 -14.48
CA LEU A 45 4.39 -2.76 -14.25
C LEU A 45 5.13 -2.10 -13.08
N ASP A 46 5.05 -0.78 -12.93
CA ASP A 46 5.63 -0.02 -11.81
C ASP A 46 5.06 -0.48 -10.47
N VAL A 47 3.73 -0.58 -10.40
CA VAL A 47 3.04 -1.08 -9.21
C VAL A 47 3.44 -2.53 -8.92
N ALA A 48 3.57 -3.38 -9.93
CA ALA A 48 4.03 -4.76 -9.77
C ALA A 48 5.49 -4.84 -9.29
N SER A 49 6.38 -4.00 -9.82
CA SER A 49 7.79 -3.90 -9.43
C SER A 49 7.94 -3.46 -7.97
N VAL A 50 7.22 -2.39 -7.58
CA VAL A 50 7.17 -1.92 -6.19
C VAL A 50 6.58 -3.00 -5.28
N ALA A 51 5.50 -3.66 -5.69
CA ALA A 51 4.88 -4.74 -4.94
C ALA A 51 5.85 -5.91 -4.70
N GLY A 52 6.61 -6.32 -5.72
CA GLY A 52 7.59 -7.38 -5.60
C GLY A 52 8.68 -7.05 -4.58
N LEU A 53 9.27 -5.86 -4.70
CA LEU A 53 10.33 -5.41 -3.79
C LEU A 53 9.83 -5.21 -2.35
N LEU A 54 8.65 -4.60 -2.19
CA LEU A 54 8.06 -4.37 -0.88
C LEU A 54 7.65 -5.69 -0.22
N TRP A 55 7.07 -6.62 -0.98
CA TRP A 55 6.80 -7.98 -0.51
C TRP A 55 8.10 -8.62 -0.03
N ASP A 56 9.15 -8.67 -0.85
CA ASP A 56 10.35 -9.44 -0.51
C ASP A 56 11.11 -8.85 0.68
N ASN A 57 11.27 -7.53 0.72
CA ASN A 57 12.18 -6.86 1.66
C ASN A 57 11.47 -6.32 2.91
N CYS A 58 10.22 -5.87 2.79
CA CYS A 58 9.58 -5.04 3.82
C CYS A 58 8.33 -5.67 4.42
N PHE A 59 7.82 -6.76 3.86
CA PHE A 59 6.55 -7.32 4.30
C PHE A 59 6.75 -8.38 5.40
N PRO A 60 6.02 -8.32 6.54
CA PRO A 60 6.26 -9.17 7.69
C PRO A 60 6.17 -10.67 7.37
N ALA A 61 7.12 -11.46 7.88
CA ALA A 61 7.16 -12.91 7.65
C ALA A 61 5.85 -13.58 8.12
N THR A 62 5.38 -13.21 9.31
CA THR A 62 4.10 -13.67 9.87
C THR A 62 2.91 -13.35 8.96
N MET A 63 2.92 -12.19 8.29
CA MET A 63 1.87 -11.81 7.35
C MET A 63 1.99 -12.54 6.00
N LYS A 64 3.21 -12.72 5.50
CA LYS A 64 3.48 -13.58 4.33
C LYS A 64 2.94 -14.99 4.57
N ASP A 65 3.18 -15.55 5.75
CA ASP A 65 2.73 -16.89 6.10
C ASP A 65 1.21 -16.97 6.20
N ARG A 66 0.56 -15.98 6.81
CA ARG A 66 -0.90 -15.86 6.85
C ARG A 66 -1.51 -15.79 5.45
N LEU A 67 -0.93 -14.99 4.55
CA LEU A 67 -1.36 -14.92 3.16
C LEU A 67 -1.06 -16.22 2.40
N ARG A 68 0.06 -16.91 2.65
CA ARG A 68 0.37 -18.22 2.05
C ARG A 68 -0.62 -19.30 2.49
N LEU A 69 -1.09 -19.27 3.73
CA LEU A 69 -2.13 -20.20 4.21
C LEU A 69 -3.46 -19.98 3.47
N SER A 70 -3.78 -18.74 3.09
CA SER A 70 -5.05 -18.40 2.43
C SER A 70 -4.98 -18.47 0.90
N LEU A 71 -3.85 -18.07 0.31
CA LEU A 71 -3.64 -17.92 -1.14
C LEU A 71 -2.76 -19.03 -1.73
N GLY A 72 -2.24 -19.94 -0.89
CA GLY A 72 -1.35 -21.02 -1.28
C GLY A 72 0.11 -20.59 -1.52
N LYS A 73 0.92 -21.51 -2.04
CA LYS A 73 2.36 -21.32 -2.26
C LYS A 73 2.71 -20.15 -3.21
N ARG A 74 1.75 -19.75 -4.06
CA ARG A 74 1.87 -18.68 -5.06
C ARG A 74 1.35 -17.33 -4.55
N ALA A 75 1.21 -17.16 -3.23
CA ALA A 75 0.66 -15.94 -2.62
C ALA A 75 1.39 -14.66 -3.06
N ARG A 76 2.71 -14.74 -3.26
CA ARG A 76 3.52 -13.61 -3.73
C ARG A 76 3.10 -13.19 -5.14
N GLU A 77 3.05 -14.13 -6.07
CA GLU A 77 2.65 -13.88 -7.46
C GLU A 77 1.22 -13.33 -7.54
N ILE A 78 0.30 -13.88 -6.74
CA ILE A 78 -1.08 -13.39 -6.63
C ILE A 78 -1.10 -11.94 -6.12
N ALA A 79 -0.38 -11.63 -5.03
CA ALA A 79 -0.35 -10.28 -4.49
C ALA A 79 0.23 -9.26 -5.49
N ILE A 80 1.32 -9.61 -6.17
CA ILE A 80 1.97 -8.75 -7.17
C ILE A 80 1.08 -8.52 -8.38
N PHE A 81 0.48 -9.58 -8.93
CA PHE A 81 -0.38 -9.45 -10.10
C PHE A 81 -1.63 -8.62 -9.81
N PHE A 82 -2.34 -8.89 -8.71
CA PHE A 82 -3.53 -8.11 -8.35
C PHE A 82 -3.20 -6.66 -7.96
N ALA A 83 -1.98 -6.40 -7.47
CA ALA A 83 -1.48 -5.03 -7.31
C ALA A 83 -1.24 -4.37 -8.67
N GLY A 84 -0.47 -4.98 -9.56
CA GLY A 84 -0.24 -4.44 -10.92
C GLY A 84 -1.54 -4.22 -11.70
N ALA A 85 -2.51 -5.11 -11.55
CA ALA A 85 -3.79 -5.06 -12.25
C ALA A 85 -4.84 -4.10 -11.65
N HIS A 86 -4.54 -3.42 -10.53
CA HIS A 86 -5.52 -2.60 -9.81
C HIS A 86 -6.17 -1.50 -10.67
N ASP A 87 -5.43 -0.96 -11.62
CA ASP A 87 -5.83 0.17 -12.47
C ASP A 87 -6.32 -0.26 -13.86
N ILE A 88 -6.51 -1.57 -14.12
CA ILE A 88 -6.96 -2.05 -15.45
C ILE A 88 -8.28 -1.42 -15.91
N GLY A 89 -9.12 -0.95 -14.98
CA GLY A 89 -10.35 -0.23 -15.28
C GLY A 89 -10.15 1.15 -15.92
N LYS A 90 -8.94 1.72 -15.89
CA LYS A 90 -8.58 2.92 -16.66
C LYS A 90 -8.62 2.67 -18.16
N ALA A 91 -8.51 1.43 -18.62
CA ALA A 91 -8.80 1.01 -19.98
C ALA A 91 -10.32 0.95 -20.24
N SER A 92 -10.97 2.11 -20.09
CA SER A 92 -12.39 2.33 -20.31
C SER A 92 -12.64 3.63 -21.09
N PRO A 93 -13.75 3.73 -21.86
CA PRO A 93 -13.99 4.88 -22.72
C PRO A 93 -14.02 6.20 -21.95
N ALA A 94 -14.81 6.27 -20.86
CA ALA A 94 -15.00 7.49 -20.09
C ALA A 94 -13.71 7.98 -19.43
N PHE A 95 -12.82 7.07 -19.01
CA PHE A 95 -11.52 7.44 -18.46
C PHE A 95 -10.58 7.92 -19.56
N GLN A 96 -10.39 7.12 -20.62
CA GLN A 96 -9.45 7.46 -21.70
C GLN A 96 -9.82 8.76 -22.43
N LYS A 97 -11.12 9.07 -22.55
CA LYS A 97 -11.62 10.29 -23.21
C LYS A 97 -11.24 11.59 -22.50
N LYS A 98 -10.81 11.54 -21.23
CA LYS A 98 -10.36 12.73 -20.49
C LYS A 98 -9.09 13.35 -21.06
N GLN A 99 -8.29 12.60 -21.84
CA GLN A 99 -7.14 13.12 -22.56
C GLN A 99 -7.42 13.14 -24.08
N PRO A 100 -7.85 14.28 -24.65
CA PRO A 100 -8.31 14.36 -26.04
C PRO A 100 -7.31 13.85 -27.09
N GLU A 101 -6.02 14.13 -26.94
CA GLU A 101 -5.01 13.69 -27.92
C GLU A 101 -4.86 12.17 -27.95
N ILE A 102 -4.87 11.53 -26.78
CA ILE A 102 -4.84 10.07 -26.67
C ILE A 102 -6.16 9.47 -27.17
N ALA A 103 -7.30 10.08 -26.86
CA ALA A 103 -8.60 9.64 -27.37
C ALA A 103 -8.67 9.67 -28.91
N LYS A 104 -8.11 10.71 -29.56
CA LYS A 104 -7.99 10.79 -31.03
C LYS A 104 -7.11 9.67 -31.58
N LEU A 105 -5.94 9.42 -30.96
CA LEU A 105 -5.05 8.32 -31.34
C LEU A 105 -5.75 6.97 -31.23
N LEU A 106 -6.41 6.68 -30.11
CA LEU A 106 -7.16 5.44 -29.90
C LEU A 106 -8.31 5.29 -30.90
N SER A 107 -9.01 6.38 -31.24
CA SER A 107 -10.05 6.39 -32.27
C SER A 107 -9.50 5.99 -33.63
N SER A 108 -8.31 6.49 -34.00
CA SER A 108 -7.62 6.10 -35.24
C SER A 108 -7.23 4.61 -35.27
N ARG A 109 -7.12 3.97 -34.10
CA ARG A 109 -6.85 2.53 -33.92
C ARG A 109 -8.13 1.71 -33.68
N GLY A 110 -9.29 2.29 -33.97
CA GLY A 110 -10.59 1.60 -33.97
C GLY A 110 -11.41 1.74 -32.68
N PHE A 111 -10.84 2.24 -31.58
CA PHE A 111 -11.59 2.38 -30.33
C PHE A 111 -12.71 3.40 -30.46
N ARG A 112 -13.93 2.96 -30.19
CA ARG A 112 -15.12 3.82 -30.26
C ARG A 112 -15.35 4.54 -28.94
N PHE A 113 -15.55 5.85 -29.03
CA PHE A 113 -16.01 6.71 -27.94
C PHE A 113 -17.43 7.21 -28.27
N SER A 114 -18.25 7.36 -27.24
CA SER A 114 -19.62 7.86 -27.32
C SER A 114 -19.78 9.15 -26.51
N SER A 115 -20.75 9.99 -26.85
CA SER A 115 -21.21 11.06 -25.96
C SER A 115 -22.00 10.51 -24.76
N TYR A 116 -22.50 9.27 -24.86
CA TYR A 116 -23.25 8.58 -23.82
C TYR A 116 -22.39 7.67 -22.92
N ASP A 117 -21.06 7.74 -23.03
CA ASP A 117 -20.18 6.98 -22.15
C ASP A 117 -20.38 7.45 -20.70
N ILE A 118 -20.66 6.51 -19.79
CA ILE A 118 -21.01 6.83 -18.40
C ILE A 118 -19.77 6.63 -17.53
N PRO A 119 -19.24 7.71 -16.90
CA PRO A 119 -18.09 7.59 -16.01
C PRO A 119 -18.42 6.72 -14.80
N GLN A 120 -17.49 5.85 -14.44
CA GLN A 120 -17.52 5.02 -13.24
C GLN A 120 -16.15 5.07 -12.58
N PRO A 121 -16.05 4.89 -11.25
CA PRO A 121 -14.77 4.70 -10.59
C PRO A 121 -14.01 3.56 -11.26
N HIS A 122 -12.78 3.82 -11.72
CA HIS A 122 -12.05 2.84 -12.52
C HIS A 122 -11.73 1.59 -11.71
N GLY A 123 -11.51 1.69 -10.40
CA GLY A 123 -11.37 0.52 -9.52
C GLY A 123 -12.56 -0.45 -9.62
N PHE A 124 -13.77 0.04 -9.87
CA PHE A 124 -14.94 -0.82 -10.01
C PHE A 124 -14.97 -1.51 -11.39
N ILE A 125 -14.50 -0.80 -12.43
CA ILE A 125 -14.27 -1.40 -13.77
C ILE A 125 -13.16 -2.45 -13.69
N SER A 126 -12.12 -2.23 -12.87
CA SER A 126 -11.06 -3.21 -12.62
C SER A 126 -11.61 -4.51 -12.07
N VAL A 127 -12.57 -4.44 -11.13
CA VAL A 127 -13.26 -5.64 -10.61
C VAL A 127 -13.94 -6.41 -11.74
N HIS A 128 -14.64 -5.72 -12.63
CA HIS A 128 -15.30 -6.37 -13.77
C HIS A 128 -14.30 -7.03 -14.70
N ALA A 129 -13.22 -6.32 -15.06
CA ALA A 129 -12.19 -6.82 -15.97
C ALA A 129 -11.47 -8.06 -15.42
N LEU A 130 -11.13 -8.07 -14.12
CA LEU A 130 -10.47 -9.19 -13.46
C LEU A 130 -11.38 -10.43 -13.38
N ARG A 131 -12.67 -10.25 -13.08
CA ARG A 131 -13.65 -11.35 -13.07
C ARG A 131 -13.87 -11.93 -14.46
N GLU A 132 -13.90 -11.09 -15.48
CA GLU A 132 -14.00 -11.52 -16.88
C GLU A 132 -12.75 -12.29 -17.33
N PHE A 133 -11.57 -11.84 -16.89
CA PHE A 133 -10.29 -12.44 -17.22
C PHE A 133 -10.11 -13.86 -16.66
N PHE A 134 -10.33 -14.04 -15.35
CA PHE A 134 -10.15 -15.33 -14.68
C PHE A 134 -11.36 -16.26 -14.80
N LYS A 135 -12.50 -15.73 -15.27
CA LYS A 135 -13.85 -16.29 -15.15
C LYS A 135 -14.32 -16.28 -13.69
N ASP A 136 -15.62 -16.05 -13.52
CA ASP A 136 -16.19 -15.78 -12.21
C ASP A 136 -16.06 -16.95 -11.22
N GLY A 137 -15.89 -16.62 -9.94
CA GLY A 137 -15.75 -17.55 -8.83
C GLY A 137 -15.51 -16.77 -7.53
N ASP A 138 -15.89 -17.32 -6.37
CA ASP A 138 -15.92 -16.55 -5.11
C ASP A 138 -14.55 -15.96 -4.73
N THR A 139 -13.49 -16.76 -4.86
CA THR A 139 -12.11 -16.32 -4.58
C THR A 139 -11.64 -15.22 -5.54
N VAL A 140 -11.87 -15.41 -6.85
CA VAL A 140 -11.55 -14.40 -7.88
C VAL A 140 -12.32 -13.12 -7.61
N SER A 141 -13.62 -13.24 -7.29
CA SER A 141 -14.50 -12.12 -6.98
C SER A 141 -13.98 -11.33 -5.79
N LEU A 142 -13.56 -12.00 -4.71
CA LEU A 142 -12.98 -11.35 -3.54
C LEU A 142 -11.66 -10.62 -3.88
N LEU A 143 -10.70 -11.31 -4.53
CA LEU A 143 -9.42 -10.70 -4.91
C LEU A 143 -9.59 -9.52 -5.86
N SER A 144 -10.53 -9.63 -6.80
CA SER A 144 -10.90 -8.54 -7.72
C SER A 144 -11.45 -7.35 -6.97
N ARG A 145 -12.34 -7.57 -5.98
CA ARG A 145 -12.89 -6.49 -5.13
C ARG A 145 -11.85 -5.85 -4.23
N ILE A 146 -10.89 -6.62 -3.72
CA ILE A 146 -9.73 -6.11 -2.96
C ILE A 146 -8.91 -5.16 -3.85
N SER A 147 -8.55 -5.62 -5.06
CA SER A 147 -7.80 -4.82 -6.03
C SER A 147 -8.55 -3.56 -6.45
N GLY A 148 -9.86 -3.63 -6.69
CA GLY A 148 -10.70 -2.49 -7.04
C GLY A 148 -11.01 -1.51 -5.89
N ALA A 149 -10.66 -1.83 -4.65
CA ALA A 149 -10.91 -1.00 -3.48
C ALA A 149 -9.78 0.00 -3.18
N HIS A 150 -8.73 0.06 -4.00
CA HIS A 150 -7.50 0.80 -3.72
C HIS A 150 -7.68 2.32 -3.49
N HIS A 151 -8.80 2.90 -3.93
CA HIS A 151 -9.22 4.29 -3.62
C HIS A 151 -9.99 4.45 -2.30
N GLY A 152 -9.98 3.43 -1.46
CA GLY A 152 -10.45 3.52 -0.07
C GLY A 152 -11.86 3.00 0.16
N VAL A 153 -12.58 2.55 -0.86
CA VAL A 153 -13.97 2.04 -0.76
C VAL A 153 -14.12 0.74 -1.55
N PHE A 154 -14.67 -0.29 -0.90
CA PHE A 154 -14.99 -1.55 -1.56
C PHE A 154 -16.28 -1.41 -2.39
N PRO A 155 -16.31 -1.88 -3.65
CA PRO A 155 -17.54 -1.88 -4.43
C PRO A 155 -18.58 -2.81 -3.82
N ARG A 156 -19.84 -2.35 -3.78
CA ARG A 156 -21.01 -3.18 -3.46
C ARG A 156 -21.51 -3.87 -4.72
N SER A 157 -22.29 -4.94 -4.55
CA SER A 157 -22.84 -5.72 -5.67
C SER A 157 -23.64 -4.87 -6.68
N GLU A 158 -24.30 -3.82 -6.21
CA GLU A 158 -25.03 -2.86 -7.06
C GLU A 158 -24.10 -2.01 -7.92
N ASN A 159 -22.94 -1.60 -7.39
CA ASN A 159 -21.95 -0.82 -8.13
C ASN A 159 -21.30 -1.63 -9.27
N LEU A 160 -21.32 -2.96 -9.16
CA LEU A 160 -20.76 -3.86 -10.16
C LEU A 160 -21.75 -4.21 -11.30
N LYS A 161 -23.00 -3.74 -11.22
CA LYS A 161 -23.98 -3.86 -12.31
C LYS A 161 -23.74 -2.77 -13.36
N MET A 162 -22.66 -2.92 -14.12
CA MET A 162 -22.25 -1.94 -15.13
C MET A 162 -22.85 -2.24 -16.51
N ARG A 163 -23.11 -1.17 -17.26
CA ARG A 163 -23.60 -1.25 -18.64
C ARG A 163 -22.43 -1.12 -19.62
N GLN A 164 -22.67 -1.52 -20.87
CA GLN A 164 -21.71 -1.34 -21.96
C GLN A 164 -21.24 0.11 -22.13
N ALA A 165 -22.09 1.10 -21.82
CA ALA A 165 -21.72 2.51 -21.84
C ALA A 165 -20.61 2.89 -20.83
N SER A 166 -20.38 2.09 -19.80
CA SER A 166 -19.26 2.30 -18.85
C SER A 166 -18.05 1.45 -19.19
N LEU A 167 -18.28 0.20 -19.64
CA LEU A 167 -17.22 -0.77 -19.92
C LEU A 167 -16.60 -0.61 -21.32
N GLY A 168 -17.31 0.04 -22.24
CA GLY A 168 -17.00 0.01 -23.67
C GLY A 168 -17.46 -1.29 -24.35
N GLY A 169 -17.34 -1.31 -25.68
CA GLY A 169 -17.65 -2.47 -26.51
C GLY A 169 -16.58 -3.57 -26.48
N GLU A 170 -16.73 -4.56 -27.38
CA GLU A 170 -15.87 -5.76 -27.46
C GLU A 170 -14.38 -5.43 -27.59
N GLN A 171 -14.02 -4.38 -28.32
CA GLN A 171 -12.63 -3.97 -28.48
C GLN A 171 -12.00 -3.51 -27.15
N TRP A 172 -12.76 -2.82 -26.30
CA TRP A 172 -12.31 -2.41 -24.97
C TRP A 172 -12.11 -3.62 -24.05
N THR A 173 -13.01 -4.60 -24.11
CA THR A 173 -12.84 -5.89 -23.42
C THR A 173 -11.59 -6.63 -23.91
N LYS A 174 -11.40 -6.76 -25.21
CA LYS A 174 -10.21 -7.40 -25.81
C LYS A 174 -8.92 -6.70 -25.38
N ALA A 175 -8.94 -5.36 -25.35
CA ALA A 175 -7.79 -4.57 -24.91
C ALA A 175 -7.45 -4.79 -23.43
N ARG A 176 -8.45 -4.82 -22.55
CA ARG A 176 -8.25 -5.13 -21.12
C ARG A 176 -7.68 -6.53 -20.90
N ILE A 177 -8.24 -7.54 -21.57
CA ILE A 177 -7.74 -8.91 -21.50
C ILE A 177 -6.32 -8.99 -22.06
N GLY A 178 -6.03 -8.28 -23.16
CA GLY A 178 -4.70 -8.18 -23.75
C GLY A 178 -3.68 -7.63 -22.76
N LEU A 179 -3.97 -6.49 -22.13
CA LEU A 179 -3.09 -5.87 -21.13
C LEU A 179 -2.83 -6.77 -19.91
N LEU A 180 -3.85 -7.47 -19.43
CA LEU A 180 -3.67 -8.42 -18.32
C LEU A 180 -2.75 -9.60 -18.72
N ARG A 181 -2.86 -10.11 -19.96
CA ARG A 181 -1.93 -11.13 -20.49
C ARG A 181 -0.53 -10.60 -20.69
N ASP A 182 -0.41 -9.36 -21.16
CA ASP A 182 0.88 -8.73 -21.37
C ASP A 182 1.65 -8.60 -20.04
N ILE A 183 0.94 -8.30 -18.94
CA ILE A 183 1.52 -8.30 -17.58
C ILE A 183 1.87 -9.72 -17.12
N GLU A 184 1.00 -10.71 -17.33
CA GLU A 184 1.32 -12.11 -17.03
C GLU A 184 2.64 -12.54 -17.71
N VAL A 185 2.81 -12.17 -18.98
CA VAL A 185 4.02 -12.48 -19.76
C VAL A 185 5.22 -11.71 -19.24
N ALA A 186 5.12 -10.39 -19.05
CA ALA A 186 6.22 -9.56 -18.59
C ALA A 186 6.73 -9.97 -17.20
N LEU A 187 5.83 -10.42 -16.32
CA LEU A 187 6.15 -10.91 -14.98
C LEU A 187 6.54 -12.39 -14.91
N ASP A 188 6.47 -13.12 -16.03
CA ASP A 188 6.68 -14.58 -16.10
C ASP A 188 5.76 -15.36 -15.12
N MET A 189 4.46 -15.03 -15.13
CA MET A 189 3.45 -15.57 -14.23
C MET A 189 2.26 -16.20 -14.98
N ASP A 190 2.06 -17.51 -14.81
CA ASP A 190 0.80 -18.17 -15.20
C ASP A 190 -0.27 -17.96 -14.11
N MET A 191 -0.97 -16.83 -14.15
CA MET A 191 -1.92 -16.47 -13.09
C MET A 191 -3.18 -17.31 -13.11
N LYS A 192 -3.59 -17.83 -14.27
CA LYS A 192 -4.71 -18.76 -14.36
C LYS A 192 -4.44 -20.01 -13.52
N SER A 193 -3.26 -20.61 -13.65
CA SER A 193 -2.86 -21.75 -12.82
C SER A 193 -2.69 -21.37 -11.36
N CYS A 194 -2.20 -20.16 -11.04
CA CYS A 194 -2.09 -19.70 -9.66
C CYS A 194 -3.44 -19.63 -8.95
N VAL A 195 -4.41 -18.94 -9.56
CA VAL A 195 -5.70 -18.63 -8.92
C VAL A 195 -6.58 -19.88 -8.82
N GLN A 196 -6.48 -20.81 -9.77
CA GLN A 196 -7.23 -22.08 -9.73
C GLN A 196 -6.85 -22.99 -8.56
N THR A 197 -5.65 -22.82 -7.99
CA THR A 197 -5.21 -23.62 -6.83
C THR A 197 -5.71 -23.07 -5.49
N ILE A 198 -6.31 -21.89 -5.48
CA ILE A 198 -6.75 -21.24 -4.26
C ILE A 198 -8.13 -21.81 -3.87
N GLY A 199 -8.24 -22.30 -2.65
CA GLY A 199 -9.52 -22.68 -2.06
C GLY A 199 -10.36 -21.47 -1.63
N GLU A 200 -11.32 -21.72 -0.76
CA GLU A 200 -12.08 -20.65 -0.11
C GLU A 200 -11.17 -19.86 0.85
N ILE A 201 -11.14 -18.53 0.69
CA ILE A 201 -10.43 -17.63 1.60
C ILE A 201 -11.30 -17.43 2.86
N LYS A 202 -10.91 -18.08 3.96
CA LYS A 202 -11.64 -18.03 5.24
C LYS A 202 -11.14 -16.96 6.20
N ASP A 203 -9.92 -16.49 6.00
CA ASP A 203 -9.28 -15.55 6.89
C ASP A 203 -9.68 -14.11 6.53
N PRO A 204 -10.46 -13.42 7.38
CA PRO A 204 -10.94 -12.08 7.08
C PRO A 204 -9.80 -11.05 7.03
N ALA A 205 -8.63 -11.32 7.62
CA ALA A 205 -7.51 -10.38 7.59
C ALA A 205 -6.86 -10.25 6.20
N VAL A 206 -7.07 -11.23 5.30
CA VAL A 206 -6.58 -11.16 3.91
C VAL A 206 -7.10 -9.89 3.23
N VAL A 207 -8.35 -9.52 3.50
CA VAL A 207 -9.01 -8.35 2.88
C VAL A 207 -8.29 -7.04 3.21
N PRO A 208 -8.19 -6.60 4.48
CA PRO A 208 -7.55 -5.33 4.78
C PRO A 208 -6.05 -5.34 4.51
N VAL A 209 -5.37 -6.47 4.73
CA VAL A 209 -3.93 -6.57 4.49
C VAL A 209 -3.62 -6.42 3.02
N LEU A 210 -4.30 -7.16 2.15
CA LEU A 210 -4.02 -7.11 0.72
C LEU A 210 -4.52 -5.80 0.10
N ALA A 211 -5.68 -5.27 0.52
CA ALA A 211 -6.15 -3.96 0.06
C ALA A 211 -5.19 -2.84 0.46
N GLY A 212 -4.69 -2.86 1.71
CA GLY A 212 -3.72 -1.88 2.19
C GLY A 212 -2.39 -1.99 1.48
N PHE A 213 -1.91 -3.22 1.25
CA PHE A 213 -0.73 -3.47 0.44
C PHE A 213 -0.86 -2.86 -0.96
N ILE A 214 -1.95 -3.15 -1.68
CA ILE A 214 -2.20 -2.65 -3.04
C ILE A 214 -2.25 -1.12 -3.07
N SER A 215 -2.96 -0.48 -2.14
CA SER A 215 -3.00 0.99 -2.08
C SER A 215 -1.62 1.59 -1.84
N VAL A 216 -0.82 1.03 -0.91
CA VAL A 216 0.50 1.59 -0.59
C VAL A 216 1.45 1.48 -1.78
N VAL A 217 1.46 0.34 -2.48
CA VAL A 217 2.34 0.15 -3.65
C VAL A 217 1.89 1.00 -4.84
N ASP A 218 0.58 1.18 -5.05
CA ASP A 218 0.06 2.12 -6.06
C ASP A 218 0.46 3.55 -5.74
N TRP A 219 0.37 3.97 -4.47
CA TRP A 219 0.77 5.31 -4.10
C TRP A 219 2.25 5.56 -4.38
N ILE A 220 3.14 4.63 -3.99
CA ILE A 220 4.59 4.71 -4.28
C ILE A 220 4.83 4.81 -5.80
N ALA A 221 4.18 3.96 -6.59
CA ALA A 221 4.30 3.95 -8.04
C ALA A 221 3.67 5.19 -8.72
N SER A 222 2.73 5.86 -8.05
CA SER A 222 2.05 7.07 -8.55
C SER A 222 2.87 8.37 -8.39
N SER A 223 4.04 8.30 -7.76
CA SER A 223 4.91 9.47 -7.57
C SER A 223 5.67 9.79 -8.84
N GLN A 224 5.33 10.92 -9.48
CA GLN A 224 5.99 11.35 -10.72
C GLN A 224 7.49 11.69 -10.52
N ARG A 225 7.93 11.87 -9.27
CA ARG A 225 9.35 12.00 -8.92
C ARG A 225 10.14 10.73 -9.23
N TYR A 226 9.55 9.56 -9.02
CA TYR A 226 10.22 8.27 -9.23
C TYR A 226 9.77 7.59 -10.53
N PHE A 227 8.54 7.87 -10.96
CA PHE A 227 7.91 7.31 -12.15
C PHE A 227 7.38 8.46 -13.03
N PRO A 228 8.26 9.21 -13.70
CA PRO A 228 7.87 10.38 -14.50
C PRO A 228 7.05 10.01 -15.73
N CYS A 229 6.17 10.93 -16.15
CA CYS A 229 5.45 10.82 -17.42
C CYS A 229 6.38 11.23 -18.56
N GLU A 230 6.93 10.26 -19.30
CA GLU A 230 7.95 10.53 -20.34
C GLU A 230 7.46 10.22 -21.76
N THR A 231 6.28 9.62 -21.91
CA THR A 231 5.82 9.17 -23.23
C THR A 231 5.11 10.29 -23.98
N VAL A 232 5.55 10.55 -25.21
CA VAL A 232 4.89 11.50 -26.12
C VAL A 232 3.72 10.80 -26.83
N PRO A 233 2.51 11.38 -26.87
CA PRO A 233 1.39 10.82 -27.62
C PRO A 233 1.76 10.55 -29.09
N GLY A 234 1.53 9.31 -29.54
CA GLY A 234 1.80 8.88 -30.90
C GLY A 234 3.23 8.37 -31.14
N SER A 235 4.11 8.44 -30.13
CA SER A 235 5.41 7.78 -30.19
C SER A 235 5.31 6.27 -30.01
N THR A 236 6.35 5.55 -30.44
CA THR A 236 6.46 4.10 -30.21
C THR A 236 6.83 3.83 -28.76
N VAL A 237 6.02 3.03 -28.08
CA VAL A 237 6.25 2.59 -26.70
C VAL A 237 7.34 1.51 -26.69
N PRO A 238 8.34 1.56 -25.78
CA PRO A 238 9.39 0.55 -25.73
C PRO A 238 8.84 -0.86 -25.41
N PRO A 239 9.57 -1.93 -25.77
CA PRO A 239 9.18 -3.30 -25.41
C PRO A 239 8.99 -3.46 -23.90
N LEU A 240 7.99 -4.24 -23.49
CA LEU A 240 7.64 -4.40 -22.07
C LEU A 240 8.78 -5.00 -21.23
N ASP A 241 9.59 -5.88 -21.80
CA ASP A 241 10.74 -6.49 -21.11
C ASP A 241 11.83 -5.45 -20.78
N ASP A 242 12.01 -4.45 -21.65
CA ASP A 242 12.98 -3.38 -21.43
C ASP A 242 12.44 -2.39 -20.40
N TYR A 243 11.18 -1.97 -20.54
CA TYR A 243 10.54 -1.11 -19.55
C TYR A 243 10.45 -1.77 -18.16
N ARG A 244 10.22 -3.09 -18.09
CA ARG A 244 10.19 -3.81 -16.81
C ARG A 244 11.49 -3.68 -16.03
N LYS A 245 12.66 -3.77 -16.69
CA LYS A 245 13.96 -3.62 -16.01
C LYS A 245 14.13 -2.21 -15.46
N GLU A 246 13.70 -1.22 -16.23
CA GLU A 246 13.71 0.18 -15.80
C GLU A 246 12.77 0.43 -14.62
N SER A 247 11.55 -0.11 -14.70
CA SER A 247 10.55 -0.10 -13.63
C SER A 247 11.08 -0.70 -12.33
N GLU A 248 11.78 -1.84 -12.39
CA GLU A 248 12.42 -2.47 -11.24
C GLU A 248 13.53 -1.59 -10.63
N ALA A 249 14.32 -0.92 -11.47
CA ALA A 249 15.35 0.02 -11.00
C ALA A 249 14.73 1.25 -10.32
N ARG A 250 13.68 1.84 -10.91
CA ARG A 250 12.91 2.97 -10.34
C ARG A 250 12.25 2.58 -9.03
N ALA A 251 11.64 1.40 -8.96
CA ALA A 251 11.02 0.87 -7.75
C ALA A 251 12.03 0.64 -6.62
N ARG A 252 13.23 0.15 -6.94
CA ARG A 252 14.32 0.03 -5.95
C ARG A 252 14.75 1.40 -5.44
N GLY A 253 15.05 2.33 -6.34
CA GLY A 253 15.48 3.68 -5.98
C GLY A 253 14.42 4.44 -5.16
N SER A 254 13.14 4.25 -5.45
CA SER A 254 12.06 4.89 -4.67
C SER A 254 11.96 4.32 -3.26
N LEU A 255 12.04 2.99 -3.09
CA LEU A 255 12.00 2.36 -1.77
C LEU A 255 13.25 2.66 -0.93
N GLU A 256 14.42 2.76 -1.56
CA GLU A 256 15.66 3.22 -0.91
C GLU A 256 15.55 4.69 -0.48
N SER A 257 15.08 5.57 -1.37
CA SER A 257 14.88 6.98 -1.04
C SER A 257 13.82 7.20 0.04
N LEU A 258 12.78 6.36 0.10
CA LEU A 258 11.74 6.43 1.11
C LEU A 258 12.16 5.76 2.44
N GLY A 259 13.33 5.12 2.51
CA GLY A 259 13.84 4.43 3.69
C GLY A 259 13.09 3.15 4.05
N TRP A 260 12.49 2.48 3.05
CA TRP A 260 11.89 1.15 3.21
C TRP A 260 12.92 0.03 3.00
N ILE A 261 13.91 0.29 2.14
CA ILE A 261 15.03 -0.62 1.87
C ILE A 261 16.35 0.07 2.24
N PRO A 262 17.23 -0.56 3.04
CA PRO A 262 17.03 -1.84 3.72
C PRO A 262 15.97 -1.73 4.84
N ALA A 263 15.28 -2.83 5.13
CA ALA A 263 14.39 -2.91 6.29
C ALA A 263 15.20 -2.77 7.59
N ILE A 264 14.53 -2.33 8.68
CA ILE A 264 15.18 -2.19 9.99
C ILE A 264 15.79 -3.51 10.42
N ALA A 265 17.11 -3.50 10.59
CA ALA A 265 17.85 -4.60 11.18
C ALA A 265 17.93 -4.38 12.70
N MET A 266 17.14 -5.14 13.45
CA MET A 266 17.29 -5.18 14.90
C MET A 266 18.64 -5.84 15.25
N PRO A 267 19.40 -5.29 16.21
CA PRO A 267 20.47 -6.05 16.82
C PRO A 267 19.90 -7.30 17.51
N GLY A 268 20.74 -8.27 17.85
CA GLY A 268 20.30 -9.47 18.59
C GLY A 268 19.58 -9.14 19.90
N GLU A 269 18.93 -10.15 20.48
CA GLU A 269 18.21 -10.01 21.75
C GLU A 269 19.12 -9.42 22.84
N ALA A 270 18.58 -8.49 23.62
CA ALA A 270 19.28 -7.79 24.67
C ALA A 270 18.56 -7.93 26.02
N ASP A 271 19.32 -7.92 27.11
CA ASP A 271 18.77 -7.93 28.45
C ASP A 271 18.15 -6.57 28.79
N PHE A 272 17.24 -6.54 29.78
CA PHE A 272 16.53 -5.32 30.17
C PHE A 272 17.49 -4.18 30.53
N SER A 273 18.53 -4.47 31.29
CA SER A 273 19.55 -3.48 31.70
C SER A 273 20.42 -3.00 30.53
N SER A 274 20.51 -3.74 29.42
CA SER A 274 21.18 -3.26 28.21
C SER A 274 20.30 -2.31 27.40
N LEU A 275 18.98 -2.52 27.44
CA LEU A 275 17.99 -1.64 26.81
C LEU A 275 17.80 -0.33 27.59
N PHE A 276 17.89 -0.40 28.93
CA PHE A 276 17.68 0.73 29.83
C PHE A 276 18.81 0.77 30.88
N PRO A 277 20.01 1.27 30.53
CA PRO A 277 21.19 1.21 31.38
C PRO A 277 21.05 1.98 32.70
N ASP A 278 20.25 3.05 32.70
CA ASP A 278 20.01 3.88 33.88
C ASP A 278 18.95 3.28 34.83
N LEU A 279 18.36 2.13 34.49
CA LEU A 279 17.28 1.51 35.25
C LEU A 279 17.69 0.14 35.82
N THR A 280 17.36 -0.08 37.09
CA THR A 280 17.35 -1.43 37.68
C THR A 280 15.96 -2.01 37.55
N PRO A 281 15.78 -3.20 36.94
CA PRO A 281 14.44 -3.75 36.72
C PRO A 281 13.72 -3.98 38.04
N ASN A 282 12.46 -3.56 38.11
CA ASN A 282 11.59 -3.85 39.26
C ASN A 282 10.89 -5.22 39.12
N ASP A 283 10.06 -5.61 40.10
CA ASP A 283 9.36 -6.91 40.08
C ASP A 283 8.44 -7.08 38.86
N LEU A 284 7.75 -6.01 38.46
CA LEU A 284 6.89 -5.98 37.29
C LEU A 284 7.69 -6.26 36.00
N GLN A 285 8.77 -5.51 35.80
CA GLN A 285 9.64 -5.62 34.64
C GLN A 285 10.31 -6.99 34.58
N ARG A 286 10.81 -7.52 35.71
CA ARG A 286 11.32 -8.90 35.80
C ARG A 286 10.28 -9.93 35.37
N LYS A 287 9.02 -9.74 35.78
CA LYS A 287 7.94 -10.65 35.40
C LYS A 287 7.62 -10.59 33.91
N VAL A 288 7.64 -9.39 33.33
CA VAL A 288 7.46 -9.22 31.88
C VAL A 288 8.59 -9.88 31.11
N VAL A 289 9.85 -9.71 31.52
CA VAL A 289 11.00 -10.40 30.92
C VAL A 289 10.78 -11.92 30.93
N GLU A 290 10.44 -12.50 32.10
CA GLU A 290 10.19 -13.93 32.25
C GLU A 290 9.05 -14.43 31.33
N LEU A 291 7.96 -13.67 31.22
CA LEU A 291 6.80 -14.04 30.42
C LEU A 291 7.09 -13.96 28.92
N THR A 292 7.80 -12.93 28.47
CA THR A 292 8.18 -12.75 27.07
C THR A 292 9.17 -13.81 26.61
N ASP A 293 10.06 -14.28 27.50
CA ASP A 293 10.99 -15.36 27.17
C ASP A 293 10.34 -16.74 27.13
N LYS A 294 9.30 -16.95 27.94
CA LYS A 294 8.59 -18.25 28.00
C LYS A 294 7.48 -18.40 26.96
N LYS A 295 6.85 -17.31 26.53
CA LYS A 295 5.73 -17.35 25.57
C LYS A 295 6.21 -17.12 24.14
N GLY A 296 5.65 -17.88 23.20
CA GLY A 296 5.74 -17.61 21.77
C GLY A 296 4.65 -16.64 21.30
N SER A 297 4.90 -15.99 20.17
CA SER A 297 3.95 -15.12 19.48
C SER A 297 2.88 -15.92 18.71
N PRO A 298 1.67 -15.39 18.47
CA PRO A 298 1.16 -14.09 18.93
C PRO A 298 0.61 -14.12 20.36
N TYR A 299 0.65 -13.00 21.07
CA TYR A 299 0.01 -12.85 22.39
C TYR A 299 -0.58 -11.45 22.60
N LEU A 300 -1.51 -11.36 23.55
CA LEU A 300 -1.95 -10.12 24.18
C LEU A 300 -1.39 -10.07 25.61
N MET A 301 -0.71 -8.97 25.95
CA MET A 301 -0.19 -8.73 27.29
C MET A 301 -0.91 -7.53 27.89
N ILE A 302 -1.48 -7.71 29.08
CA ILE A 302 -2.13 -6.66 29.86
C ILE A 302 -1.27 -6.43 31.10
N ILE A 303 -0.81 -5.19 31.28
CA ILE A 303 0.09 -4.79 32.38
C ILE A 303 -0.65 -3.81 33.28
N GLU A 304 -1.11 -4.29 34.44
CA GLU A 304 -1.79 -3.48 35.43
C GLU A 304 -0.84 -3.15 36.59
N ALA A 305 -0.46 -1.87 36.70
CA ALA A 305 0.38 -1.38 37.79
C ALA A 305 0.17 0.12 38.04
N PRO A 306 0.43 0.63 39.26
CA PRO A 306 0.35 2.05 39.56
C PRO A 306 1.18 2.94 38.61
N MET A 307 0.81 4.22 38.49
CA MET A 307 1.61 5.19 37.74
C MET A 307 3.04 5.26 38.30
N GLY A 308 4.03 5.47 37.42
CA GLY A 308 5.44 5.48 37.82
C GLY A 308 6.07 4.10 38.05
N SER A 309 5.34 2.99 37.88
CA SER A 309 5.87 1.63 38.09
C SER A 309 6.71 1.09 36.90
N GLY A 310 7.08 1.92 35.94
CA GLY A 310 7.92 1.53 34.79
C GLY A 310 7.21 0.60 33.77
N LYS A 311 5.91 0.81 33.53
CA LYS A 311 5.10 0.02 32.58
C LYS A 311 5.56 0.19 31.14
N THR A 312 5.89 1.42 30.75
CA THR A 312 6.34 1.76 29.40
C THR A 312 7.59 0.97 29.02
N GLU A 313 8.59 0.91 29.90
CA GLU A 313 9.86 0.20 29.66
C GLU A 313 9.64 -1.30 29.59
N ALA A 314 8.72 -1.84 30.40
CA ALA A 314 8.33 -3.23 30.29
C ALA A 314 7.67 -3.54 28.92
N ALA A 315 6.80 -2.65 28.43
CA ALA A 315 6.16 -2.79 27.14
C ALA A 315 7.15 -2.62 25.97
N LEU A 316 8.08 -1.65 26.06
CA LEU A 316 9.14 -1.45 25.07
C LEU A 316 10.12 -2.64 25.03
N PHE A 317 10.45 -3.23 26.18
CA PHE A 317 11.24 -4.46 26.23
C PHE A 317 10.54 -5.61 25.51
N ALA A 318 9.24 -5.81 25.78
CA ALA A 318 8.46 -6.85 25.09
C ALA A 318 8.41 -6.60 23.57
N ALA A 319 8.23 -5.35 23.15
CA ALA A 319 8.26 -4.98 21.74
C ALA A 319 9.63 -5.23 21.09
N ASP A 320 10.72 -4.84 21.75
CA ASP A 320 12.09 -5.09 21.28
C ASP A 320 12.33 -6.58 21.06
N ARG A 321 11.92 -7.42 22.01
CA ARG A 321 12.09 -8.88 21.93
C ARG A 321 11.36 -9.46 20.71
N GLU A 322 10.12 -9.06 20.47
CA GLU A 322 9.33 -9.51 19.32
C GLU A 322 9.91 -9.03 17.98
N MET A 323 10.47 -7.81 17.94
CA MET A 323 11.17 -7.31 16.76
C MET A 323 12.49 -8.04 16.50
N CYS A 324 13.27 -8.34 17.55
CA CYS A 324 14.50 -9.14 17.45
C CYS A 324 14.22 -10.57 16.93
N ARG A 325 13.11 -11.17 17.37
CA ARG A 325 12.65 -12.50 16.93
C ARG A 325 12.02 -12.52 15.54
N LYS A 326 11.86 -11.35 14.90
CA LYS A 326 11.19 -11.18 13.59
C LYS A 326 9.71 -11.58 13.59
N SER A 327 9.09 -11.67 14.77
CA SER A 327 7.64 -11.83 14.92
C SER A 327 6.90 -10.54 14.56
N ALA A 328 7.56 -9.41 14.75
CA ALA A 328 7.17 -8.08 14.27
C ALA A 328 8.33 -7.42 13.51
N GLN A 329 8.01 -6.47 12.63
CA GLN A 329 9.00 -5.66 11.90
C GLN A 329 9.07 -4.22 12.41
N GLY A 330 8.39 -3.95 13.52
CA GLY A 330 8.24 -2.60 14.03
C GLY A 330 7.29 -2.53 15.21
N MET A 331 7.04 -1.32 15.68
CA MET A 331 6.10 -1.06 16.76
C MET A 331 5.34 0.24 16.56
N TYR A 332 4.13 0.28 17.11
CA TYR A 332 3.32 1.49 17.24
C TYR A 332 2.97 1.71 18.71
N VAL A 333 3.43 2.83 19.29
CA VAL A 333 3.06 3.22 20.65
C VAL A 333 1.90 4.21 20.59
N ALA A 334 0.72 3.72 20.95
CA ALA A 334 -0.53 4.46 21.01
C ALA A 334 -0.69 5.13 22.38
N MET A 335 -0.67 6.45 22.37
CA MET A 335 -0.78 7.32 23.55
C MET A 335 -2.18 7.94 23.65
N PRO A 336 -2.67 8.29 24.87
CA PRO A 336 -3.98 8.91 25.06
C PRO A 336 -4.10 10.31 24.43
N THR A 337 -3.01 11.08 24.41
CA THR A 337 -3.05 12.49 24.00
C THR A 337 -1.87 12.87 23.11
N GLN A 338 -1.98 14.01 22.43
CA GLN A 338 -0.89 14.55 21.62
C GLN A 338 0.34 14.90 22.49
N ALA A 339 0.13 15.50 23.66
CA ALA A 339 1.21 15.87 24.57
C ALA A 339 2.00 14.65 25.08
N THR A 340 1.29 13.57 25.42
CA THR A 340 1.93 12.29 25.82
C THR A 340 2.61 11.60 24.63
N SER A 341 2.06 11.73 23.41
CA SER A 341 2.71 11.29 22.17
C SER A 341 4.06 11.99 21.94
N ASN A 342 4.12 13.31 22.11
CA ASN A 342 5.37 14.09 21.98
C ASN A 342 6.44 13.63 22.97
N ALA A 343 6.07 13.44 24.23
CA ALA A 343 7.00 13.00 25.26
C ALA A 343 7.49 11.59 24.98
N MET A 344 6.57 10.68 24.61
CA MET A 344 6.90 9.30 24.26
C MET A 344 7.77 9.20 23.01
N PHE A 345 7.57 10.07 22.01
CA PHE A 345 8.39 10.08 20.81
C PHE A 345 9.85 10.39 21.11
N ARG A 346 10.11 11.45 21.91
CA ARG A 346 11.48 11.76 22.37
C ARG A 346 12.05 10.60 23.16
N ARG A 347 11.24 9.98 24.03
CA ARG A 347 11.66 8.82 24.81
C ARG A 347 12.07 7.63 23.95
N VAL A 348 11.26 7.25 22.97
CA VAL A 348 11.58 6.15 22.04
C VAL A 348 12.81 6.49 21.21
N MET A 349 12.94 7.73 20.75
CA MET A 349 14.07 8.17 19.92
C MET A 349 15.38 8.25 20.70
N ASP A 350 15.36 8.98 21.82
CA ASP A 350 16.55 9.35 22.58
C ASP A 350 17.01 8.25 23.54
N ASP A 351 16.08 7.51 24.15
CA ASP A 351 16.42 6.53 25.16
C ASP A 351 16.49 5.11 24.57
N TYR A 352 15.50 4.72 23.76
CA TYR A 352 15.44 3.35 23.22
C TYR A 352 16.28 3.17 21.96
N LEU A 353 16.03 3.95 20.90
CA LEU A 353 16.70 3.74 19.60
C LEU A 353 18.19 4.05 19.64
N LYS A 354 18.61 5.14 20.30
CA LYS A 354 20.03 5.47 20.48
C LYS A 354 20.77 4.37 21.24
N THR A 355 20.20 3.87 22.33
CA THR A 355 20.80 2.78 23.12
C THR A 355 20.94 1.50 22.31
N ARG A 356 19.98 1.21 21.43
CA ARG A 356 20.06 0.05 20.52
C ARG A 356 21.00 0.25 19.33
N GLY A 357 21.60 1.42 19.17
CA GLY A 357 22.46 1.72 18.02
C GLY A 357 21.69 1.70 16.70
N ILE A 358 20.37 1.86 16.75
CA ILE A 358 19.51 1.89 15.58
C ILE A 358 19.57 3.32 15.01
N GLN A 359 20.40 3.51 14.00
CA GLN A 359 20.60 4.79 13.30
C GLN A 359 19.82 4.81 11.98
N ASN A 360 19.50 6.02 11.47
CA ASN A 360 18.80 6.24 10.20
C ASN A 360 17.43 5.56 10.07
N VAL A 361 16.66 5.50 11.15
CA VAL A 361 15.30 4.93 11.12
C VAL A 361 14.26 6.03 11.00
N ASN A 362 13.33 5.83 10.06
CA ASN A 362 12.10 6.60 9.93
C ASN A 362 11.17 6.35 11.13
N LEU A 363 11.51 6.86 12.32
CA LEU A 363 10.59 6.97 13.45
C LEU A 363 9.66 8.16 13.19
N LEU A 364 8.35 7.93 13.14
CA LEU A 364 7.38 9.00 12.86
C LEU A 364 6.45 9.27 14.06
N LEU A 365 6.23 10.56 14.35
CA LEU A 365 5.25 11.05 15.32
C LEU A 365 3.88 11.23 14.65
N VAL A 366 2.79 10.76 15.29
CA VAL A 366 1.44 10.72 14.69
C VAL A 366 0.41 11.43 15.54
N HIS A 367 0.11 12.69 15.22
CA HIS A 367 -1.09 13.39 15.66
C HIS A 367 -1.31 14.67 14.84
N SER A 368 -2.45 15.33 15.05
CA SER A 368 -2.92 16.50 14.29
C SER A 368 -1.89 17.64 14.22
N ASP A 369 -1.11 17.84 15.29
CA ASP A 369 -0.13 18.92 15.43
C ASP A 369 1.34 18.43 15.43
N ALA A 370 1.62 17.21 14.94
CA ALA A 370 2.96 16.60 14.98
C ALA A 370 4.04 17.47 14.30
N MET A 371 3.69 18.15 13.21
CA MET A 371 4.59 19.07 12.50
C MET A 371 4.96 20.31 13.32
N LEU A 372 4.02 20.85 14.12
CA LEU A 372 4.28 22.00 14.98
C LEU A 372 5.10 21.60 16.22
N ALA A 373 4.90 20.37 16.71
CA ALA A 373 5.58 19.85 17.89
C ALA A 373 7.05 19.47 17.64
N LEU A 374 7.40 19.16 16.39
CA LEU A 374 8.74 18.71 16.00
C LEU A 374 9.71 19.84 15.65
N GLY A 375 9.25 21.08 15.41
CA GLY A 375 10.12 22.25 15.16
C GLY A 375 11.31 21.96 14.22
N ASP A 376 12.50 22.48 14.55
CA ASP A 376 13.78 22.30 13.83
C ASP A 376 14.35 20.86 13.86
N THR A 377 13.73 19.93 14.60
CA THR A 377 14.21 18.55 14.74
C THR A 377 13.88 17.68 13.52
N VAL A 378 12.89 18.09 12.71
CA VAL A 378 12.67 17.58 11.36
C VAL A 378 13.07 18.71 10.43
N ARG A 379 14.23 18.60 9.78
CA ARG A 379 14.65 19.57 8.77
C ARG A 379 13.56 19.63 7.70
N GLU A 380 13.08 20.84 7.38
CA GLU A 380 12.43 21.13 6.10
C GLU A 380 13.31 20.53 4.99
N GLY A 381 12.90 19.37 4.45
CA GLY A 381 13.70 18.57 3.51
C GLY A 381 13.77 17.06 3.79
N GLU A 382 13.57 16.59 5.03
CA GLU A 382 13.50 15.13 5.33
C GLU A 382 12.08 14.56 5.20
N LEU A 383 11.07 15.43 5.26
CA LEU A 383 9.76 15.13 4.71
C LEU A 383 9.88 15.29 3.19
N LEU A 384 10.26 14.21 2.51
CA LEU A 384 10.18 14.12 1.06
C LEU A 384 8.75 14.55 0.67
N ASP A 385 8.62 15.71 0.02
CA ASP A 385 7.37 16.22 -0.55
C ASP A 385 6.92 15.19 -1.60
N PHE A 386 6.13 14.24 -1.14
CA PHE A 386 5.67 13.10 -1.90
C PHE A 386 4.25 13.40 -2.31
N ARG A 387 4.11 13.77 -3.58
CA ARG A 387 2.83 14.10 -4.20
C ARG A 387 2.38 12.94 -5.08
N PRO A 388 1.48 12.05 -4.61
CA PRO A 388 0.85 11.06 -5.47
C PRO A 388 -0.14 11.78 -6.38
N SER A 389 0.14 11.80 -7.68
CA SER A 389 -0.78 12.36 -8.66
C SER A 389 -1.94 11.39 -8.92
N SER A 390 -3.16 11.76 -8.53
CA SER A 390 -4.39 11.11 -8.96
C SER A 390 -5.25 12.12 -9.69
N THR A 391 -5.15 12.14 -11.01
CA THR A 391 -5.94 13.01 -11.89
C THR A 391 -7.38 12.50 -12.02
N GLU A 392 -8.14 12.54 -10.93
CA GLU A 392 -9.59 12.39 -10.94
C GLU A 392 -10.27 13.77 -11.07
N GLU A 393 -10.25 14.36 -12.27
CA GLU A 393 -11.07 15.54 -12.61
C GLU A 393 -12.58 15.21 -12.75
N ASN A 394 -13.14 14.43 -11.82
CA ASN A 394 -14.59 14.31 -11.65
C ASN A 394 -15.01 15.10 -10.40
N GLY A 395 -14.66 16.37 -10.30
CA GLY A 395 -15.12 17.24 -9.19
C GLY A 395 -14.69 16.83 -7.77
N ASP A 396 -13.87 15.79 -7.60
CA ASP A 396 -13.35 15.34 -6.31
C ASP A 396 -11.89 15.82 -6.14
N GLU A 397 -11.66 17.13 -6.08
CA GLU A 397 -10.39 17.71 -5.56
C GLU A 397 -10.04 17.13 -4.17
N GLN A 398 -11.05 16.61 -3.46
CA GLN A 398 -10.93 15.90 -2.19
C GLN A 398 -10.27 14.52 -2.29
N GLY A 399 -10.31 13.84 -3.44
CA GLY A 399 -9.68 12.53 -3.64
C GLY A 399 -8.16 12.65 -3.65
N ASP A 400 -7.63 13.53 -4.52
CA ASP A 400 -6.20 13.79 -4.64
C ASP A 400 -5.66 14.40 -3.33
N ALA A 401 -6.34 15.41 -2.77
CA ALA A 401 -5.99 15.98 -1.46
C ALA A 401 -6.01 14.93 -0.32
N GLN A 402 -6.85 13.89 -0.37
CA GLN A 402 -6.86 12.81 0.62
C GLN A 402 -5.71 11.81 0.43
N VAL A 403 -5.32 11.47 -0.80
CA VAL A 403 -4.14 10.62 -1.05
C VAL A 403 -2.88 11.40 -0.68
N GLN A 404 -2.79 12.67 -1.07
CA GLN A 404 -1.76 13.62 -0.64
C GLN A 404 -1.70 13.75 0.91
N SER A 405 -2.86 13.72 1.60
CA SER A 405 -2.90 13.71 3.07
C SER A 405 -2.27 12.48 3.72
N TRP A 406 -2.16 11.37 2.98
CA TRP A 406 -1.43 10.19 3.46
C TRP A 406 0.07 10.41 3.51
N PHE A 407 0.62 11.32 2.69
CA PHE A 407 2.06 11.51 2.55
C PHE A 407 2.60 12.81 3.14
N THR A 408 1.74 13.80 3.39
CA THR A 408 2.15 15.14 3.84
C THR A 408 2.36 15.31 5.35
N ALA A 409 1.89 14.41 6.22
CA ALA A 409 2.31 14.26 7.64
C ALA A 409 1.30 13.44 8.48
N ARG A 410 0.02 13.40 8.11
CA ARG A 410 -1.06 13.01 9.04
C ARG A 410 -1.35 11.51 9.14
N LYS A 411 -0.99 10.70 8.13
CA LYS A 411 -1.36 9.25 8.08
C LYS A 411 -0.25 8.28 7.63
N ARG A 412 0.85 8.77 7.03
CA ARG A 412 2.12 8.05 6.79
C ARG A 412 2.66 7.29 8.00
N PRO A 413 2.53 7.78 9.25
CA PRO A 413 3.26 7.19 10.35
C PRO A 413 2.86 5.77 10.76
N LEU A 414 1.66 5.30 10.41
CA LEU A 414 1.30 3.89 10.60
C LEU A 414 2.02 2.95 9.63
N LEU A 415 2.47 3.47 8.47
CA LEU A 415 3.21 2.69 7.48
C LEU A 415 4.71 2.62 7.81
N ALA A 416 5.26 3.64 8.48
CA ALA A 416 6.63 3.57 8.98
C ALA A 416 6.78 2.38 9.94
N PRO A 417 7.93 1.69 9.97
CA PRO A 417 8.13 0.55 10.86
C PRO A 417 7.99 0.94 12.34
N LEU A 418 8.48 2.12 12.73
CA LEU A 418 8.36 2.63 14.09
C LEU A 418 7.49 3.89 14.10
N GLY A 419 6.48 3.91 14.97
CA GLY A 419 5.62 5.07 15.14
C GLY A 419 5.20 5.30 16.59
N VAL A 420 5.04 6.56 16.97
CA VAL A 420 4.45 6.97 18.25
C VAL A 420 3.35 7.97 17.94
N GLY A 421 2.16 7.76 18.46
CA GLY A 421 1.05 8.66 18.15
C GLY A 421 -0.18 8.43 18.99
N THR A 422 -1.25 9.16 18.69
CA THR A 422 -2.48 8.98 19.46
C THR A 422 -3.14 7.64 19.16
N VAL A 423 -3.85 7.13 20.16
CA VAL A 423 -4.68 5.95 20.03
C VAL A 423 -5.73 6.07 18.93
N ASP A 424 -6.24 7.28 18.68
CA ASP A 424 -7.28 7.53 17.69
C ASP A 424 -6.84 7.05 16.31
N GLN A 425 -5.56 7.18 15.97
CA GLN A 425 -5.03 6.71 14.69
C GLN A 425 -5.15 5.20 14.54
N SER A 426 -4.99 4.44 15.62
CA SER A 426 -5.21 3.00 15.62
C SER A 426 -6.70 2.64 15.65
N LEU A 427 -7.53 3.36 16.42
CA LEU A 427 -8.98 3.12 16.48
C LEU A 427 -9.70 3.50 15.18
N MET A 428 -9.20 4.49 14.44
CA MET A 428 -9.69 4.83 13.11
C MET A 428 -9.59 3.67 12.11
N SER A 429 -8.77 2.64 12.39
CA SER A 429 -8.66 1.44 11.56
C SER A 429 -9.90 0.55 11.60
N VAL A 430 -10.74 0.66 12.64
CA VAL A 430 -11.98 -0.11 12.79
C VAL A 430 -13.24 0.70 12.48
N LEU A 431 -13.10 2.01 12.20
CA LEU A 431 -14.20 2.87 11.77
C LEU A 431 -14.47 2.71 10.27
N GLN A 432 -15.72 2.92 9.86
CA GLN A 432 -16.15 2.89 8.45
C GLN A 432 -15.70 4.14 7.68
N THR A 433 -14.39 4.39 7.63
CA THR A 433 -13.77 5.52 6.93
C THR A 433 -13.08 5.05 5.65
N ARG A 434 -12.87 5.97 4.70
CA ARG A 434 -12.08 5.67 3.50
C ARG A 434 -10.67 5.21 3.92
N HIS A 435 -10.16 4.18 3.25
CA HIS A 435 -8.82 3.62 3.47
C HIS A 435 -8.58 3.08 4.91
N TRP A 436 -9.62 2.65 5.63
CA TRP A 436 -9.49 1.99 6.94
C TRP A 436 -8.50 0.80 6.89
N PHE A 437 -8.53 0.05 5.79
CA PHE A 437 -7.66 -1.09 5.55
C PHE A 437 -6.17 -0.73 5.42
N VAL A 438 -5.82 0.48 4.99
CA VAL A 438 -4.42 0.94 4.95
C VAL A 438 -3.88 1.08 6.37
N ARG A 439 -4.69 1.53 7.32
CA ARG A 439 -4.30 1.61 8.73
C ARG A 439 -4.08 0.24 9.33
N LEU A 440 -4.98 -0.71 9.04
CA LEU A 440 -4.81 -2.10 9.47
C LEU A 440 -3.58 -2.75 8.85
N PHE A 441 -3.30 -2.48 7.57
CA PHE A 441 -2.05 -2.91 6.93
C PHE A 441 -0.82 -2.27 7.58
N GLY A 442 -0.87 -0.98 7.92
CA GLY A 442 0.20 -0.31 8.64
C GLY A 442 0.44 -0.92 10.02
N LEU A 443 -0.61 -1.24 10.76
CA LEU A 443 -0.49 -1.91 12.07
C LEU A 443 -0.14 -3.40 11.95
N ALA A 444 -0.42 -4.02 10.81
CA ALA A 444 -0.14 -5.43 10.58
C ALA A 444 1.36 -5.72 10.66
N GLY A 445 1.72 -6.68 11.52
CA GLY A 445 3.12 -7.07 11.74
C GLY A 445 3.92 -6.08 12.58
N LYS A 446 3.25 -5.13 13.25
CA LYS A 446 3.84 -4.34 14.33
C LYS A 446 3.43 -4.88 15.70
N VAL A 447 4.27 -4.65 16.70
CA VAL A 447 3.83 -4.67 18.10
C VAL A 447 3.07 -3.39 18.37
N VAL A 448 1.80 -3.49 18.77
CA VAL A 448 0.98 -2.32 19.12
C VAL A 448 0.92 -2.21 20.64
N VAL A 449 1.46 -1.12 21.17
CA VAL A 449 1.47 -0.81 22.60
C VAL A 449 0.45 0.27 22.87
N PHE A 450 -0.59 -0.03 23.63
CA PHE A 450 -1.53 0.98 24.15
C PHE A 450 -1.08 1.38 25.55
N ASP A 451 -0.52 2.59 25.69
CA ASP A 451 -0.06 3.10 26.99
C ASP A 451 -1.17 3.93 27.66
N GLU A 452 -1.13 3.95 29.00
CA GLU A 452 -2.06 4.71 29.85
C GLU A 452 -3.56 4.42 29.60
N VAL A 453 -3.90 3.16 29.29
CA VAL A 453 -5.29 2.72 29.19
C VAL A 453 -5.91 2.69 30.59
N GLY A 454 -6.79 3.65 30.87
CA GLY A 454 -7.53 3.78 32.14
C GLY A 454 -9.00 3.37 32.03
N ALA A 455 -9.71 3.35 33.15
CA ALA A 455 -11.13 2.95 33.21
C ALA A 455 -12.08 3.81 32.33
N GLY A 456 -11.70 5.05 32.01
CA GLY A 456 -12.49 5.94 31.12
C GLY A 456 -12.55 5.49 29.66
N TRP A 457 -11.66 4.58 29.24
CA TRP A 457 -11.61 4.06 27.88
C TRP A 457 -12.73 3.05 27.57
N GLY A 458 -13.27 2.38 28.58
CA GLY A 458 -14.44 1.51 28.44
C GLY A 458 -15.72 2.25 28.05
N CYS A 459 -15.72 3.59 28.03
CA CYS A 459 -16.86 4.38 27.55
C CYS A 459 -16.87 4.54 26.00
N LEU A 460 -15.79 4.14 25.32
CA LEU A 460 -15.77 3.96 23.86
C LEU A 460 -16.40 2.62 23.42
N ASP A 461 -16.81 1.78 24.37
CA ASP A 461 -17.50 0.53 24.12
C ASP A 461 -18.92 0.81 23.57
N ARG A 462 -19.13 0.44 22.30
CA ARG A 462 -20.39 0.46 21.53
C ARG A 462 -20.63 1.74 20.73
N PHE A 463 -19.94 1.85 19.61
CA PHE A 463 -20.62 2.25 18.38
C PHE A 463 -20.96 0.96 17.61
N SER A 464 -22.13 0.42 17.94
CA SER A 464 -22.80 -0.68 17.23
C SER A 464 -23.27 -0.23 15.85
#